data_AF-A0AA96N930-F1
#
_entry.id   AF-A0AA96N930-F1
#
_cell.length_a   1.000
_cell.length_b   1.000
_cell.length_c   1.000
_cell.angle_alpha   90.00
_cell.angle_beta   90.00
_cell.angle_gamma   90.00
#
_symmetry.space_group_name_H-M   'P 1'
#
loop_
_entity.id
_entity.type
_entity.pdbx_description
1 polymer ?
#
loop_
_entity_poly.entity_id
_entity_poly.type
_entity_poly.pdbx_seq_one_letter_code
_entity_poly.pdbx_strand_id
1 'polypeptide(L)'
;MTVTIRSLFKEAFKRQEDTLVYGLLDLLRRGVVHAEESENNIPFEAMDNEAIREMKKQNELGFVPVRVYATTVNRTLWLLIAAESRERAIQKACDLGEPP
;
A
#
# COMPACT_ATOMS: atom_id res chain seq x y z
N MET A 1 -18.22 -19.38 -0.94
CA MET A 1 -16.81 -19.49 -1.38
C MET A 1 -15.95 -19.18 -0.19
N THR A 2 -14.98 -20.02 0.13
CA THR A 2 -14.05 -19.77 1.24
C THR A 2 -13.00 -18.78 0.77
N VAL A 3 -12.81 -17.68 1.49
CA VAL A 3 -11.74 -16.71 1.21
C VAL A 3 -10.43 -17.32 1.70
N THR A 4 -9.42 -17.34 0.83
CA THR A 4 -8.09 -17.82 1.19
C THR A 4 -7.24 -16.70 1.76
N ILE A 5 -6.25 -17.04 2.57
CA ILE A 5 -5.27 -16.08 3.11
C ILE A 5 -4.60 -15.29 1.98
N ARG A 6 -4.29 -15.91 0.85
CA ARG A 6 -3.78 -15.21 -0.35
C ARG A 6 -4.76 -14.16 -0.86
N SER A 7 -6.04 -14.48 -0.95
CA SER A 7 -7.05 -13.53 -1.43
C SER A 7 -7.26 -12.38 -0.46
N LEU A 8 -7.25 -12.66 0.85
CA LEU A 8 -7.28 -11.64 1.90
C LEU A 8 -6.06 -10.73 1.83
N PHE A 9 -4.85 -11.30 1.70
CA PHE A 9 -3.61 -10.54 1.55
C PHE A 9 -3.67 -9.56 0.38
N LYS A 10 -4.14 -10.01 -0.79
CA LYS A 10 -4.28 -9.17 -1.99
C LYS A 10 -5.29 -8.05 -1.78
N GLU A 11 -6.42 -8.33 -1.15
CA GLU A 11 -7.45 -7.32 -0.89
C GLU A 11 -6.97 -6.30 0.16
N ALA A 12 -6.34 -6.74 1.23
CA ALA A 12 -5.72 -5.88 2.24
C ALA A 12 -4.65 -4.96 1.61
N PHE A 13 -3.82 -5.51 0.71
CA PHE A 13 -2.81 -4.75 -0.02
C PHE A 13 -3.46 -3.67 -0.91
N LYS A 14 -4.51 -4.03 -1.65
CA LYS A 14 -5.27 -3.09 -2.50
C LYS A 14 -5.91 -1.97 -1.69
N ARG A 15 -6.41 -2.28 -0.49
CA ARG A 15 -7.02 -1.32 0.44
C ARG A 15 -6.00 -0.53 1.27
N GLN A 16 -4.72 -0.84 1.15
CA GLN A 16 -3.64 -0.23 1.94
C GLN A 16 -3.83 -0.44 3.45
N GLU A 17 -4.37 -1.60 3.84
CA GLU A 17 -4.56 -2.00 5.24
C GLU A 17 -3.23 -2.47 5.83
N ASP A 18 -2.33 -1.53 6.05
CA ASP A 18 -0.90 -1.74 6.31
C ASP A 18 -0.64 -2.76 7.43
N THR A 19 -1.34 -2.65 8.57
CA THR A 19 -1.22 -3.61 9.69
C THR A 19 -1.60 -5.03 9.30
N LEU A 20 -2.68 -5.21 8.55
CA LEU A 20 -3.14 -6.53 8.13
C LEU A 20 -2.17 -7.14 7.11
N VAL A 21 -1.70 -6.36 6.15
CA VAL A 21 -0.75 -6.83 5.13
C VAL A 21 0.54 -7.31 5.77
N TYR A 22 1.15 -6.50 6.65
CA TYR A 22 2.39 -6.90 7.31
C TYR A 22 2.18 -8.05 8.31
N GLY A 23 1.04 -8.10 9.00
CA GLY A 23 0.71 -9.23 9.89
C GLY A 23 0.56 -10.55 9.14
N LEU A 24 -0.12 -10.53 7.99
CA LEU A 24 -0.23 -11.72 7.14
C LEU A 24 1.12 -12.12 6.54
N LEU A 25 1.95 -11.15 6.13
CA LEU A 25 3.30 -11.42 5.63
C LEU A 25 4.16 -12.13 6.68
N ASP A 26 4.10 -11.66 7.93
CA ASP A 26 4.81 -12.26 9.06
C ASP A 26 4.43 -13.74 9.25
N LEU A 27 3.14 -14.02 9.36
CA LEU A 27 2.63 -15.38 9.54
C LEU A 27 3.01 -16.31 8.37
N LEU A 28 2.94 -15.81 7.14
CA LEU A 28 3.32 -16.56 5.94
C LEU A 28 4.84 -16.84 5.90
N ARG A 29 5.68 -15.85 6.23
CA ARG A 29 7.14 -16.00 6.22
C ARG A 29 7.65 -16.97 7.27
N ARG A 30 7.05 -16.95 8.46
CA ARG A 30 7.37 -17.89 9.55
C ARG A 30 6.72 -19.27 9.35
N GLY A 31 5.90 -19.44 8.30
CA GLY A 31 5.23 -20.70 8.00
C GLY A 31 4.16 -21.09 9.03
N VAL A 32 3.61 -20.11 9.75
CA VAL A 32 2.52 -20.33 10.73
C VAL A 32 1.21 -20.65 10.02
N VAL A 33 1.03 -20.09 8.82
CA VAL A 33 -0.11 -20.34 7.93
C VAL A 33 0.37 -20.55 6.50
N HIS A 34 -0.45 -21.21 5.68
CA HIS A 34 -0.21 -21.33 4.24
C HIS A 34 -1.18 -20.46 3.42
N ALA A 35 -0.69 -19.94 2.28
CA ALA A 35 -1.44 -18.98 1.47
C ALA A 35 -2.79 -19.50 0.93
N GLU A 36 -2.92 -20.81 0.72
CA GLU A 36 -4.14 -21.44 0.21
C GLU A 36 -5.11 -21.88 1.31
N GLU A 37 -4.75 -21.70 2.58
CA GLU A 37 -5.64 -21.98 3.69
C GLU A 37 -6.79 -20.96 3.76
N SER A 38 -7.86 -21.37 4.42
CA SER A 38 -9.00 -20.52 4.75
C SER A 38 -8.56 -19.38 5.67
N GLU A 39 -9.06 -18.17 5.45
CA GLU A 39 -8.81 -17.02 6.33
C GLU A 39 -9.26 -17.25 7.79
N ASN A 40 -10.26 -18.13 7.99
CA ASN A 40 -10.73 -18.50 9.34
C ASN A 40 -9.67 -19.23 10.17
N ASN A 41 -8.57 -19.67 9.56
CA ASN A 41 -7.49 -20.37 10.25
C ASN A 41 -6.36 -19.43 10.70
N ILE A 42 -6.47 -18.12 10.46
CA ILE A 42 -5.43 -17.16 10.82
C ILE A 42 -5.36 -17.01 12.35
N PRO A 43 -4.23 -17.38 13.00
CA PRO A 43 -4.01 -17.13 14.40
C PRO A 43 -3.45 -15.71 14.58
N PHE A 44 -4.33 -14.70 14.64
CA PHE A 44 -3.91 -13.29 14.76
C PHE A 44 -3.06 -13.02 16.00
N GLU A 45 -3.28 -13.76 17.07
CA GLU A 45 -2.51 -13.73 18.30
C GLU A 45 -1.06 -14.20 18.15
N ALA A 46 -0.76 -14.97 17.10
CA ALA A 46 0.60 -15.45 16.83
C ALA A 46 1.46 -14.42 16.09
N MET A 47 0.90 -13.28 15.68
CA MET A 47 1.61 -12.21 14.99
C MET A 47 2.71 -11.60 15.87
N ASP A 48 3.91 -11.43 15.30
CA ASP A 48 5.03 -10.81 15.99
C ASP A 48 5.07 -9.30 15.67
N ASN A 49 4.61 -8.49 16.63
CA ASN A 49 4.58 -7.04 16.48
C ASN A 49 5.96 -6.42 16.22
N GLU A 50 7.03 -7.03 16.71
CA GLU A 50 8.37 -6.46 16.57
C GLU A 50 9.00 -6.85 15.22
N ALA A 51 8.75 -8.07 14.74
CA ALA A 51 9.04 -8.44 13.36
C ALA A 51 8.26 -7.54 12.37
N ILE A 52 6.97 -7.30 12.63
CA ILE A 52 6.14 -6.40 11.81
C ILE A 52 6.70 -4.98 11.78
N ARG A 53 7.14 -4.43 12.94
CA ARG A 53 7.78 -3.10 12.97
C ARG A 53 9.04 -3.05 12.13
N GLU A 54 9.90 -4.06 12.21
CA GLU A 54 11.14 -4.08 11.44
C GLU A 54 10.86 -4.19 9.94
N MET A 55 9.90 -5.05 9.53
CA MET A 55 9.50 -5.14 8.12
C MET A 55 8.97 -3.80 7.57
N LYS A 56 8.20 -3.06 8.38
CA LYS A 56 7.74 -1.71 8.03
C LYS A 56 8.90 -0.73 7.88
N LYS A 57 9.86 -0.77 8.80
CA LYS A 57 11.04 0.10 8.78
C LYS A 57 11.94 -0.16 7.57
N GLN A 58 12.09 -1.42 7.18
CA GLN A 58 12.85 -1.83 6.00
C GLN A 58 12.05 -1.68 4.70
N ASN A 59 10.77 -1.33 4.78
CA ASN A 59 9.86 -1.22 3.65
C ASN A 59 9.88 -2.46 2.74
N GLU A 60 9.79 -3.65 3.33
CA GLU A 60 9.94 -4.90 2.57
C GLU A 60 8.90 -5.10 1.47
N LEU A 61 7.74 -4.47 1.61
CA LEU A 61 6.67 -4.49 0.61
C LEU A 61 6.88 -3.45 -0.50
N GLY A 62 7.92 -2.62 -0.40
CA GLY A 62 8.26 -1.60 -1.39
C GLY A 62 7.21 -0.51 -1.51
N PHE A 63 6.48 -0.20 -0.43
CA PHE A 63 5.53 0.91 -0.44
C PHE A 63 6.29 2.22 -0.70
N VAL A 64 5.87 2.92 -1.75
CA VAL A 64 6.43 4.23 -2.08
C VAL A 64 5.48 5.28 -1.52
N PRO A 65 5.94 6.20 -0.64
CA PRO A 65 5.09 7.27 -0.16
C PRO A 65 4.69 8.15 -1.34
N VAL A 66 3.39 8.16 -1.66
CA VAL A 66 2.83 9.08 -2.65
C VAL A 66 2.57 10.40 -1.96
N ARG A 67 3.21 11.46 -2.42
CA ARG A 67 2.95 12.82 -1.94
C ARG A 67 1.89 13.45 -2.83
N VAL A 68 0.94 14.14 -2.21
CA VAL A 68 -0.05 14.94 -2.93
C VAL A 68 0.44 16.38 -2.96
N TYR A 69 0.59 16.93 -4.15
CA TYR A 69 1.00 18.31 -4.39
C TYR A 69 -0.20 19.10 -4.92
N ALA A 70 -0.45 20.27 -4.35
CA ALA A 70 -1.35 21.25 -4.94
C ALA A 70 -0.55 22.14 -5.89
N THR A 71 -0.94 22.19 -7.16
CA THR A 71 -0.28 23.01 -8.17
C THR A 71 -1.31 23.68 -9.07
N THR A 72 -0.98 24.88 -9.54
CA THR A 72 -1.85 25.67 -10.41
C THR A 72 -1.36 25.54 -11.85
N VAL A 73 -2.27 25.25 -12.77
CA VAL A 73 -2.00 25.26 -14.22
C VAL A 73 -2.32 26.62 -14.84
N ASN A 74 -3.19 27.40 -14.21
CA ASN A 74 -3.44 28.81 -14.52
C ASN A 74 -4.13 29.51 -13.33
N ARG A 75 -4.40 30.82 -13.44
CA ARG A 75 -4.96 31.66 -12.36
C ARG A 75 -6.23 31.11 -11.69
N THR A 76 -7.00 30.24 -12.35
CA THR A 76 -8.29 29.75 -11.84
C THR A 76 -8.33 28.25 -11.59
N LEU A 77 -7.40 27.46 -12.13
CA LEU A 77 -7.40 26.01 -12.02
C LEU A 77 -6.25 25.50 -11.14
N TRP A 78 -6.65 24.81 -10.05
CA TRP A 78 -5.78 24.09 -9.13
C TRP A 78 -5.96 22.58 -9.31
N LEU A 79 -4.86 21.86 -9.39
CA LEU A 79 -4.81 20.41 -9.48
C LEU A 79 -4.17 19.83 -8.23
N LEU A 80 -4.74 18.74 -7.74
CA LEU A 80 -4.14 17.87 -6.73
C LEU A 80 -3.49 16.70 -7.43
N ILE A 81 -2.16 16.65 -7.40
CA ILE A 81 -1.37 15.67 -8.15
C ILE A 81 -0.62 14.76 -7.19
N ALA A 82 -0.90 13.47 -7.31
CA ALA A 82 -0.12 12.40 -6.70
C ALA A 82 1.21 12.19 -7.47
N ALA A 83 2.34 12.41 -6.80
CA ALA A 83 3.66 12.27 -7.41
C ALA A 83 4.75 11.89 -6.39
N GLU A 84 5.84 11.31 -6.91
CA GLU A 84 7.04 10.96 -6.14
C GLU A 84 7.86 12.19 -5.71
N SER A 85 7.78 13.29 -6.47
CA SER A 85 8.48 14.54 -6.20
C SER A 85 7.67 15.75 -6.69
N ARG A 86 8.08 16.94 -6.26
CA ARG A 86 7.46 18.21 -6.68
C ARG A 86 7.66 18.43 -8.19
N GLU A 87 8.85 18.13 -8.69
CA GLU A 87 9.21 18.26 -10.11
C GLU A 87 8.33 17.36 -10.97
N ARG A 88 8.11 16.12 -10.54
CA ARG A 88 7.20 15.17 -11.21
C ARG A 88 5.74 15.64 -11.16
N ALA A 89 5.33 16.26 -10.06
CA ALA A 89 3.99 16.84 -9.94
C ALA A 89 3.78 18.00 -10.91
N ILE A 90 4.77 18.90 -11.03
CA ILE A 90 4.73 20.03 -11.98
C ILE A 90 4.67 19.50 -13.42
N GLN A 91 5.51 18.53 -13.78
CA GLN A 91 5.48 17.92 -15.12
C GLN A 91 4.09 17.37 -15.47
N LYS A 92 3.51 16.56 -14.57
CA LYS A 92 2.14 16.03 -14.76
C LYS A 92 1.10 17.16 -14.88
N ALA A 93 1.27 18.26 -14.17
CA ALA A 93 0.36 19.41 -14.26
C ALA A 93 0.45 20.08 -15.63
N CYS A 94 1.66 20.26 -16.16
CA CYS A 94 1.88 20.79 -17.51
C CYS A 94 1.27 19.87 -18.57
N ASP A 95 1.47 18.55 -18.47
CA ASP A 95 0.91 17.57 -19.40
C ASP A 95 -0.63 17.55 -19.38
N LEU A 96 -1.25 17.86 -18.23
CA LEU A 96 -2.72 17.96 -18.07
C LEU A 96 -3.27 19.36 -18.41
N GLY A 97 -2.40 20.35 -18.53
CA GLY A 97 -2.74 21.74 -18.77
C GLY A 97 -2.84 22.09 -20.26
N GLU A 98 -2.42 21.19 -21.15
CA GLU A 98 -2.74 21.30 -22.58
C GLU A 98 -4.22 20.95 -22.79
N PRO A 99 -5.01 21.82 -23.44
CA PRO A 99 -6.38 21.45 -23.83
C PRO A 99 -6.32 20.27 -24.82
N PRO A 100 -7.33 19.38 -24.82
CA PRO A 100 -7.45 18.34 -25.85
C PRO A 100 -7.57 18.92 -27.27
#